data_AF-A0A256F948-F1
#
_entry.id   AF-A0A256F948-F1
#
_cell.length_a   1.000
_cell.length_b   1.000
_cell.length_c   1.000
_cell.angle_alpha   90.00
_cell.angle_beta   90.00
_cell.angle_gamma   90.00
#
_symmetry.space_group_name_H-M   'P 1'
#
loop_
_entity.id
_entity.type
_entity.pdbx_description
1 polymer ?
#
loop_
_entity_poly.entity_id
_entity_poly.type
_entity_poly.pdbx_seq_one_letter_code
_entity_poly.pdbx_strand_id
1 'polypeptide(L)'
;MAFGVQSNDRQVLKNNTAGLAKAAKVFNIPTVITTVETDSFSGQTYPELLDVFPDVPLLERTSMNSWDDLKVREALAKGAADGRKKIIVSGLWTEVCNTTFAISAMNDTDYEIYVVADASGGTSLEAHNYAMDRMVQAGVIPVTWQQVLLEWQRDWAHRETYDAVMNIEREHSGAYGMGVDYAYTMVHGSNWRSQHNAPRLAPKPAL
;
A
#
# COMPACT_ATOMS: atom_id res chain seq x y z
N MET A 1 -14.64 7.70 -3.08
CA MET A 1 -14.61 7.01 -1.75
C MET A 1 -13.58 7.59 -0.78
N ALA A 2 -12.33 7.89 -1.18
CA ALA A 2 -11.27 8.36 -0.27
C ALA A 2 -11.65 9.57 0.62
N PHE A 3 -12.46 10.50 0.13
CA PHE A 3 -12.91 11.66 0.92
C PHE A 3 -13.80 11.30 2.11
N GLY A 4 -14.48 10.14 2.06
CA GLY A 4 -15.30 9.64 3.16
C GLY A 4 -14.52 8.96 4.27
N VAL A 5 -13.21 8.80 4.14
CA VAL A 5 -12.37 8.19 5.17
C VAL A 5 -12.17 9.16 6.34
N GLN A 6 -12.45 8.67 7.55
CA GLN A 6 -12.26 9.41 8.81
C GLN A 6 -11.47 8.59 9.85
N SER A 7 -11.09 7.35 9.55
CA SER A 7 -10.32 6.50 10.47
C SER A 7 -8.84 6.87 10.56
N ASN A 8 -8.29 7.51 9.52
CA ASN A 8 -6.91 7.97 9.46
C ASN A 8 -6.76 9.20 8.56
N ASP A 9 -5.61 9.87 8.64
CA ASP A 9 -5.32 11.01 7.77
C ASP A 9 -5.26 10.57 6.30
N ARG A 10 -6.00 11.27 5.44
CA ARG A 10 -6.17 10.90 4.03
C ARG A 10 -4.89 11.12 3.20
N GLN A 11 -4.02 12.04 3.59
CA GLN A 11 -2.72 12.22 2.93
C GLN A 11 -1.81 11.04 3.26
N VAL A 12 -1.79 10.63 4.53
CA VAL A 12 -1.05 9.44 4.99
C VAL A 12 -1.58 8.18 4.30
N LEU A 13 -2.91 7.99 4.22
CA LEU A 13 -3.52 6.86 3.52
C LEU A 13 -3.07 6.77 2.05
N LYS A 14 -3.11 7.90 1.32
CA LYS A 14 -2.68 7.94 -0.08
C LYS A 14 -1.19 7.61 -0.20
N ASN A 15 -0.36 8.23 0.65
CA ASN A 15 1.08 8.00 0.70
C ASN A 15 1.42 6.52 0.96
N ASN A 16 0.78 5.92 1.94
CA ASN A 16 1.01 4.53 2.34
C ASN A 16 0.57 3.55 1.24
N THR A 17 -0.58 3.83 0.60
CA THR A 17 -1.06 3.07 -0.56
C THR A 17 -0.05 3.11 -1.72
N ALA A 18 0.51 4.28 -2.02
CA ALA A 18 1.55 4.43 -3.05
C ALA A 18 2.86 3.72 -2.65
N GLY A 19 3.27 3.82 -1.39
CA GLY A 19 4.44 3.10 -0.84
C GLY A 19 4.30 1.58 -0.96
N LEU A 20 3.13 1.04 -0.61
CA LEU A 20 2.80 -0.38 -0.76
C LEU A 20 2.85 -0.83 -2.24
N ALA A 21 2.29 -0.03 -3.15
CA ALA A 21 2.31 -0.32 -4.59
C ALA A 21 3.75 -0.36 -5.13
N LYS A 22 4.59 0.63 -4.77
CA LYS A 22 6.00 0.64 -5.16
C LYS A 22 6.78 -0.53 -4.57
N ALA A 23 6.49 -0.91 -3.32
CA ALA A 23 7.07 -2.09 -2.70
C ALA A 23 6.73 -3.36 -3.50
N ALA A 24 5.44 -3.55 -3.83
CA ALA A 24 4.99 -4.69 -4.63
C ALA A 24 5.71 -4.75 -6.00
N LYS A 25 5.94 -3.60 -6.64
CA LYS A 25 6.70 -3.51 -7.89
C LYS A 25 8.17 -3.93 -7.73
N VAL A 26 8.86 -3.46 -6.70
CA VAL A 26 10.27 -3.82 -6.43
C VAL A 26 10.45 -5.32 -6.25
N PHE A 27 9.53 -5.98 -5.55
CA PHE A 27 9.59 -7.42 -5.27
C PHE A 27 8.86 -8.28 -6.31
N ASN A 28 8.45 -7.71 -7.45
CA ASN A 28 7.75 -8.41 -8.54
C ASN A 28 6.51 -9.19 -8.06
N ILE A 29 5.73 -8.58 -7.16
CA ILE A 29 4.50 -9.16 -6.63
C ILE A 29 3.37 -8.99 -7.67
N PRO A 30 2.73 -10.07 -8.13
CA PRO A 30 1.57 -9.97 -9.00
C PRO A 30 0.48 -9.12 -8.36
N THR A 31 0.03 -8.10 -9.06
CA THR A 31 -0.88 -7.09 -8.50
C THR A 31 -2.20 -7.09 -9.27
N VAL A 32 -3.30 -7.08 -8.54
CA VAL A 32 -4.67 -6.98 -9.05
C VAL A 32 -5.27 -5.67 -8.54
N ILE A 33 -5.84 -4.87 -9.44
CA ILE A 33 -6.50 -3.61 -9.08
C ILE A 33 -7.98 -3.75 -9.40
N THR A 34 -8.82 -3.50 -8.40
CA THR A 34 -10.28 -3.52 -8.57
C THR A 34 -10.85 -2.14 -8.25
N THR A 35 -11.88 -1.75 -8.96
CA THR A 35 -12.61 -0.49 -8.79
C THR A 35 -14.10 -0.79 -8.67
N VAL A 36 -14.87 0.08 -8.02
CA VAL A 36 -16.30 -0.13 -7.84
C VAL A 36 -17.02 1.18 -8.04
N GLU A 37 -18.03 1.21 -8.92
CA GLU A 37 -18.88 2.39 -9.14
C GLU A 37 -18.05 3.65 -9.49
N THR A 38 -17.04 3.50 -10.36
CA THR A 38 -16.06 4.54 -10.67
C THR A 38 -16.68 5.83 -11.21
N ASP A 39 -17.64 5.71 -12.14
CA ASP A 39 -18.33 6.85 -12.75
C ASP A 39 -19.56 7.32 -11.94
N SER A 40 -19.67 6.84 -10.69
CA SER A 40 -20.75 7.13 -9.75
C SER A 40 -20.17 7.75 -8.47
N PHE A 41 -20.49 7.23 -7.28
CA PHE A 41 -20.08 7.83 -6.01
C PHE A 41 -18.62 7.52 -5.61
N SER A 42 -17.96 6.54 -6.25
CA SER A 42 -16.62 6.14 -5.83
C SER A 42 -15.50 6.97 -6.41
N GLY A 43 -15.64 7.41 -7.66
CA GLY A 43 -14.61 8.15 -8.38
C GLY A 43 -13.43 7.28 -8.81
N GLN A 44 -12.47 7.94 -9.47
CA GLN A 44 -11.25 7.31 -9.99
C GLN A 44 -10.29 6.89 -8.88
N THR A 45 -9.53 5.81 -9.15
CA THR A 45 -8.40 5.35 -8.32
C THR A 45 -7.29 6.42 -8.25
N TYR A 46 -6.46 6.38 -7.21
CA TYR A 46 -5.32 7.29 -7.09
C TYR A 46 -4.37 7.17 -8.29
N PRO A 47 -4.04 8.29 -8.98
CA PRO A 47 -3.10 8.25 -10.09
C PRO A 47 -1.71 7.74 -9.62
N GLU A 48 -1.30 8.05 -8.39
CA GLU A 48 -0.02 7.57 -7.85
C GLU A 48 0.06 6.04 -7.72
N LEU A 49 -1.08 5.33 -7.62
CA LEU A 49 -1.12 3.87 -7.68
C LEU A 49 -1.10 3.38 -9.13
N LEU A 50 -1.87 4.03 -10.01
CA LEU A 50 -1.96 3.65 -11.43
C LEU A 50 -0.63 3.86 -12.16
N ASP A 51 0.11 4.92 -11.86
CA ASP A 51 1.41 5.22 -12.46
C ASP A 51 2.47 4.17 -12.09
N VAL A 52 2.30 3.45 -10.98
CA VAL A 52 3.17 2.32 -10.63
C VAL A 52 2.90 1.12 -11.55
N PHE A 53 1.64 0.92 -11.94
CA PHE A 53 1.14 -0.24 -12.70
C PHE A 53 0.31 0.19 -13.93
N PRO A 54 0.90 0.92 -14.90
CA PRO A 54 0.13 1.52 -16.01
C PRO A 54 -0.54 0.49 -16.92
N ASP A 55 0.00 -0.73 -16.96
CA ASP A 55 -0.46 -1.82 -17.84
C ASP A 55 -1.38 -2.83 -17.12
N VAL A 56 -1.63 -2.66 -15.82
CA VAL A 56 -2.53 -3.56 -15.08
C VAL A 56 -3.98 -3.15 -15.33
N PRO A 57 -4.85 -4.06 -15.82
CA PRO A 57 -6.25 -3.73 -16.07
C PRO A 57 -7.00 -3.45 -14.75
N LEU A 58 -7.89 -2.47 -14.79
CA LEU A 58 -8.81 -2.17 -13.69
C LEU A 58 -10.02 -3.09 -13.78
N LEU A 59 -10.22 -3.92 -12.75
CA LEU A 59 -11.36 -4.81 -12.65
C LEU A 59 -12.54 -4.06 -12.04
N GLU A 60 -13.34 -3.40 -12.88
CA GLU A 60 -14.57 -2.72 -12.45
C GLU A 60 -15.63 -3.75 -12.02
N ARG A 61 -16.27 -3.46 -10.88
CA ARG A 61 -17.33 -4.25 -10.26
C ARG A 61 -18.45 -3.36 -9.75
N THR A 62 -19.63 -3.94 -9.53
CA THR A 62 -20.77 -3.27 -8.90
C THR A 62 -20.97 -3.69 -7.44
N SER A 63 -20.63 -4.93 -7.09
CA SER A 63 -20.69 -5.39 -5.69
C SER A 63 -19.60 -4.72 -4.86
N MET A 64 -19.92 -4.38 -3.61
CA MET A 64 -18.95 -3.94 -2.62
C MET A 64 -18.02 -5.06 -2.15
N ASN A 65 -18.46 -6.31 -2.21
CA ASN A 65 -17.59 -7.46 -2.02
C ASN A 65 -16.88 -7.78 -3.33
N SER A 66 -15.57 -7.51 -3.42
CA SER A 66 -14.82 -7.80 -4.64
C SER A 66 -14.77 -9.29 -4.99
N TRP A 67 -14.99 -10.17 -4.01
CA TRP A 67 -15.03 -11.62 -4.23
C TRP A 67 -16.28 -12.09 -4.98
N ASP A 68 -17.34 -11.28 -5.05
CA ASP A 68 -18.54 -11.60 -5.84
C ASP A 68 -18.28 -11.51 -7.35
N ASP A 69 -17.23 -10.78 -7.77
CA ASP A 69 -16.90 -10.58 -9.18
C ASP A 69 -15.94 -11.67 -9.67
N LEU A 70 -16.39 -12.45 -10.67
CA LEU A 70 -15.62 -13.56 -11.21
C LEU A 70 -14.23 -13.14 -11.73
N LYS A 71 -14.09 -11.93 -12.30
CA LYS A 71 -12.82 -11.43 -12.82
C LYS A 71 -11.77 -11.31 -11.72
N VAL A 72 -12.19 -10.95 -10.51
CA VAL A 72 -11.30 -10.85 -9.33
C VAL A 72 -10.85 -12.24 -8.89
N ARG A 73 -11.79 -13.20 -8.82
CA ARG A 73 -11.50 -14.59 -8.44
C ARG A 73 -10.54 -15.23 -9.44
N GLU A 74 -10.79 -15.07 -10.73
CA GLU A 74 -9.94 -15.58 -11.81
C GLU A 74 -8.55 -14.94 -11.80
N ALA A 75 -8.45 -13.64 -11.53
CA ALA A 75 -7.16 -12.95 -11.42
C ALA A 75 -6.32 -13.50 -10.27
N LEU A 76 -6.92 -13.74 -9.09
CA LEU A 76 -6.21 -14.33 -7.95
C LEU A 76 -5.91 -15.82 -8.15
N ALA A 77 -6.79 -16.57 -8.80
CA ALA A 77 -6.61 -17.99 -9.08
C ALA A 77 -5.37 -18.27 -9.97
N LYS A 78 -4.98 -17.33 -10.84
CA LYS A 78 -3.71 -17.43 -11.59
C LYS A 78 -2.51 -17.52 -10.66
N GLY A 79 -2.44 -16.64 -9.65
CA GLY A 79 -1.38 -16.70 -8.64
C GLY A 79 -1.44 -17.98 -7.80
N ALA A 80 -2.65 -18.45 -7.49
CA ALA A 80 -2.85 -19.70 -6.77
C ALA A 80 -2.37 -20.93 -7.54
N ALA A 81 -2.55 -20.95 -8.87
CA ALA A 81 -2.02 -21.99 -9.74
C ALA A 81 -0.48 -22.04 -9.71
N ASP A 82 0.17 -20.90 -9.48
CA ASP A 82 1.62 -20.79 -9.26
C ASP A 82 2.04 -21.06 -7.79
N GLY A 83 1.13 -21.56 -6.95
CA GLY A 83 1.38 -21.91 -5.55
C GLY A 83 1.31 -20.74 -4.57
N ARG A 84 0.86 -19.55 -4.98
CA ARG A 84 0.71 -18.39 -4.08
C ARG A 84 -0.59 -18.51 -3.28
N LYS A 85 -0.47 -18.56 -1.95
CA LYS A 85 -1.61 -18.64 -1.03
C LYS A 85 -1.82 -17.38 -0.19
N LYS A 86 -0.83 -16.51 -0.10
CA LYS A 86 -0.89 -15.29 0.69
C LYS A 86 -1.35 -14.12 -0.16
N ILE A 87 -2.39 -13.44 0.29
CA ILE A 87 -2.94 -12.24 -0.35
C ILE A 87 -2.69 -11.06 0.56
N ILE A 88 -1.90 -10.09 0.09
CA ILE A 88 -1.79 -8.79 0.74
C ILE A 88 -2.83 -7.87 0.11
N VAL A 89 -3.72 -7.33 0.93
CA VAL A 89 -4.85 -6.51 0.46
C VAL A 89 -4.92 -5.21 1.23
N SER A 90 -5.16 -4.12 0.51
CA SER A 90 -5.52 -2.82 1.06
C SER A 90 -6.62 -2.21 0.22
N GLY A 91 -7.39 -1.28 0.79
CA GLY A 91 -8.52 -0.72 0.08
C GLY A 91 -9.54 -0.01 0.94
N LEU A 92 -10.60 0.45 0.29
CA LEU A 92 -11.66 1.23 0.89
C LEU A 92 -13.04 0.61 0.59
N TRP A 93 -13.98 0.57 1.53
CA TRP A 93 -13.77 0.80 2.98
C TRP A 93 -13.38 -0.47 3.72
N THR A 94 -12.74 -0.30 4.87
CA THR A 94 -12.25 -1.42 5.69
C THR A 94 -13.42 -2.32 6.12
N GLU A 95 -14.49 -1.71 6.62
CA GLU A 95 -15.71 -2.33 7.12
C GLU A 95 -16.62 -2.92 6.06
N VAL A 96 -16.40 -2.58 4.78
CA VAL A 96 -17.20 -3.08 3.66
C VAL A 96 -16.34 -3.93 2.73
N CYS A 97 -15.60 -3.30 1.81
CA CYS A 97 -14.87 -3.98 0.75
C CYS A 97 -13.82 -4.96 1.30
N ASN A 98 -12.96 -4.52 2.22
CA ASN A 98 -11.88 -5.39 2.72
C ASN A 98 -12.44 -6.52 3.58
N THR A 99 -13.37 -6.22 4.49
CA THR A 99 -13.97 -7.21 5.39
C THR A 99 -14.74 -8.29 4.62
N THR A 100 -15.60 -7.88 3.68
CA THR A 100 -16.41 -8.85 2.92
C THR A 100 -15.57 -9.67 1.96
N PHE A 101 -14.59 -9.06 1.29
CA PHE A 101 -13.62 -9.78 0.46
C PHE A 101 -12.84 -10.82 1.27
N ALA A 102 -12.21 -10.39 2.37
CA ALA A 102 -11.32 -11.25 3.15
C ALA A 102 -12.06 -12.48 3.69
N ILE A 103 -13.23 -12.27 4.31
CA ILE A 103 -14.03 -13.37 4.87
C ILE A 103 -14.53 -14.30 3.77
N SER A 104 -15.01 -13.78 2.64
CA SER A 104 -15.54 -14.62 1.55
C SER A 104 -14.43 -15.41 0.86
N ALA A 105 -13.28 -14.78 0.60
CA ALA A 105 -12.14 -15.43 0.00
C ALA A 105 -11.61 -16.56 0.89
N MET A 106 -11.48 -16.34 2.20
CA MET A 106 -11.04 -17.37 3.15
C MET A 106 -12.06 -18.49 3.33
N ASN A 107 -13.36 -18.21 3.19
CA ASN A 107 -14.39 -19.24 3.27
C ASN A 107 -14.35 -20.19 2.07
N ASP A 108 -14.07 -19.65 0.88
CA ASP A 108 -14.15 -20.40 -0.37
C ASP A 108 -12.81 -21.03 -0.80
N THR A 109 -11.71 -20.65 -0.17
CA THR A 109 -10.34 -21.03 -0.57
C THR A 109 -9.44 -21.25 0.64
N ASP A 110 -8.20 -21.66 0.38
CA ASP A 110 -7.13 -21.76 1.37
C ASP A 110 -6.22 -20.52 1.40
N TYR A 111 -6.72 -19.36 0.95
CA TYR A 111 -5.96 -18.13 1.00
C TYR A 111 -5.74 -17.64 2.43
N GLU A 112 -4.51 -17.22 2.71
CA GLU A 112 -4.18 -16.44 3.91
C GLU A 112 -4.26 -14.95 3.56
N ILE A 113 -5.11 -14.21 4.26
CA ILE A 113 -5.31 -12.78 3.98
C ILE A 113 -4.53 -11.92 4.97
N TYR A 114 -3.71 -11.02 4.43
CA TYR A 114 -2.96 -10.01 5.17
C TYR A 114 -3.52 -8.63 4.80
N VAL A 115 -4.25 -8.00 5.72
CA VAL A 115 -4.86 -6.67 5.48
C VAL A 115 -3.89 -5.58 5.91
N VAL A 116 -3.55 -4.69 4.98
CA VAL A 116 -2.66 -3.55 5.24
C VAL A 116 -3.47 -2.40 5.84
N ALA A 117 -3.45 -2.31 7.17
CA ALA A 117 -4.31 -1.44 7.97
C ALA A 117 -4.14 0.04 7.64
N ASP A 118 -2.90 0.49 7.52
CA ASP A 118 -2.52 1.89 7.30
C ASP A 118 -2.53 2.32 5.83
N ALA A 119 -2.76 1.37 4.91
CA ALA A 119 -3.13 1.59 3.52
C ALA A 119 -4.62 1.29 3.26
N SER A 120 -5.40 1.14 4.33
CA SER A 120 -6.86 0.97 4.32
C SER A 120 -7.52 2.05 5.18
N GLY A 121 -8.81 2.28 4.98
CA GLY A 121 -9.54 3.33 5.70
C GLY A 121 -11.02 3.01 5.83
N GLY A 122 -11.63 3.49 6.91
CA GLY A 122 -13.05 3.36 7.19
C GLY A 122 -13.74 4.71 7.33
N THR A 123 -15.07 4.68 7.32
CA THR A 123 -15.92 5.88 7.43
C THR A 123 -15.88 6.56 8.80
N SER A 124 -15.46 5.82 9.84
CA SER A 124 -15.08 6.33 11.15
C SER A 124 -13.96 5.47 11.74
N LEU A 125 -13.32 5.94 12.81
CA LEU A 125 -12.34 5.15 13.54
C LEU A 125 -12.97 3.87 14.12
N GLU A 126 -14.19 3.96 14.66
CA GLU A 126 -14.94 2.82 15.20
C GLU A 126 -15.27 1.81 14.10
N ALA A 127 -15.75 2.26 12.94
CA ALA A 127 -16.07 1.39 11.81
C ALA A 127 -14.83 0.60 11.36
N HIS A 128 -13.69 1.29 11.22
CA HIS A 128 -12.41 0.65 10.90
C HIS A 128 -11.98 -0.37 11.98
N ASN A 129 -12.01 0.01 13.26
CA ASN A 129 -11.55 -0.85 14.35
C ASN A 129 -12.42 -2.11 14.50
N TYR A 130 -13.75 -1.98 14.52
CA TYR A 130 -14.62 -3.15 14.65
C TYR A 130 -14.57 -4.06 13.41
N ALA A 131 -14.31 -3.51 12.23
CA ALA A 131 -14.03 -4.29 11.04
C ALA A 131 -12.74 -5.10 11.16
N MET A 132 -11.67 -4.47 11.65
CA MET A 132 -10.41 -5.15 11.93
C MET A 132 -10.58 -6.24 12.98
N ASP A 133 -11.28 -5.97 14.09
CA ASP A 133 -11.58 -6.98 15.12
C ASP A 133 -12.31 -8.19 14.53
N ARG A 134 -13.34 -7.94 13.70
CA ARG A 134 -14.08 -9.01 13.01
C ARG A 134 -13.20 -9.81 12.07
N MET A 135 -12.35 -9.14 11.28
CA MET A 135 -11.42 -9.81 10.36
C MET A 135 -10.39 -10.66 11.14
N VAL A 136 -9.82 -10.13 12.22
CA VAL A 136 -8.90 -10.87 13.10
C VAL A 136 -9.55 -12.11 13.69
N GLN A 137 -10.80 -11.99 14.19
CA GLN A 137 -11.56 -13.14 14.69
C GLN A 137 -11.80 -14.22 13.64
N ALA A 138 -11.87 -13.85 12.36
CA ALA A 138 -12.00 -14.78 11.23
C ALA A 138 -10.64 -15.36 10.76
N GLY A 139 -9.52 -14.92 11.32
CA GLY A 139 -8.17 -15.41 10.99
C GLY A 139 -7.39 -14.53 10.00
N VAL A 140 -7.87 -13.33 9.67
CA VAL A 140 -7.14 -12.35 8.86
C VAL A 140 -5.99 -11.75 9.68
N ILE A 141 -4.84 -11.51 9.03
CA ILE A 141 -3.63 -10.99 9.67
C ILE A 141 -3.46 -9.50 9.36
N PRO A 142 -3.67 -8.58 10.33
CA PRO A 142 -3.43 -7.16 10.09
C PRO A 142 -1.93 -6.86 10.06
N VAL A 143 -1.51 -6.05 9.08
CA VAL A 143 -0.13 -5.58 8.90
C VAL A 143 -0.12 -4.10 8.52
N THR A 144 1.07 -3.50 8.42
CA THR A 144 1.27 -2.13 7.90
C THR A 144 2.13 -2.13 6.65
N TRP A 145 2.06 -1.10 5.82
CA TRP A 145 2.77 -1.09 4.54
C TRP A 145 4.30 -1.15 4.74
N GLN A 146 4.82 -0.44 5.75
CA GLN A 146 6.25 -0.44 6.07
C GLN A 146 6.70 -1.83 6.56
N GLN A 147 5.87 -2.49 7.37
CA GLN A 147 6.12 -3.86 7.78
C GLN A 147 6.15 -4.81 6.58
N VAL A 148 5.19 -4.70 5.65
CA VAL A 148 5.17 -5.52 4.42
C VAL A 148 6.44 -5.34 3.60
N LEU A 149 6.85 -4.08 3.36
CA LEU A 149 8.08 -3.76 2.64
C LEU A 149 9.31 -4.45 3.29
N LEU A 150 9.43 -4.33 4.61
CA LEU A 150 10.56 -4.87 5.36
C LEU A 150 10.50 -6.39 5.54
N GLU A 151 9.31 -6.99 5.55
CA GLU A 151 9.14 -8.45 5.52
C GLU A 151 9.50 -9.07 4.16
N TRP A 152 9.46 -8.30 3.07
CA TRP A 152 9.99 -8.73 1.78
C TRP A 152 11.49 -8.52 1.68
N GLN A 153 12.02 -7.39 2.16
CA GLN A 153 13.45 -7.14 2.18
C GLN A 153 14.20 -8.16 3.07
N ARG A 154 13.68 -8.40 4.28
CA ARG A 154 14.19 -9.26 5.37
C ARG A 154 15.60 -8.94 5.88
N ASP A 155 16.58 -8.94 5.00
CA ASP A 155 17.99 -8.81 5.31
C ASP A 155 18.62 -7.74 4.40
N TRP A 156 19.43 -6.87 5.00
CA TRP A 156 20.17 -5.83 4.29
C TRP A 156 21.40 -6.38 3.54
N ALA A 157 21.72 -7.66 3.72
CA ALA A 157 22.63 -8.41 2.85
C ALA A 157 22.07 -8.61 1.43
N HIS A 158 20.74 -8.55 1.23
CA HIS A 158 20.12 -8.57 -0.09
C HIS A 158 20.29 -7.21 -0.78
N ARG A 159 21.41 -7.06 -1.49
CA ARG A 159 21.83 -5.79 -2.11
C ARG A 159 21.10 -5.48 -3.41
N GLU A 160 20.52 -6.48 -4.05
CA GLU A 160 19.78 -6.36 -5.31
C GLU A 160 18.54 -5.45 -5.18
N THR A 161 17.89 -5.43 -4.02
CA THR A 161 16.72 -4.59 -3.73
C THR A 161 17.04 -3.41 -2.82
N TYR A 162 18.24 -3.36 -2.23
CA TYR A 162 18.62 -2.39 -1.20
C TYR A 162 18.33 -0.95 -1.61
N ASP A 163 18.90 -0.48 -2.72
CA ASP A 163 18.74 0.91 -3.14
C ASP A 163 17.29 1.25 -3.49
N ALA A 164 16.56 0.31 -4.10
CA ALA A 164 15.15 0.47 -4.42
C ALA A 164 14.28 0.60 -3.16
N VAL A 165 14.53 -0.24 -2.15
CA VAL A 165 13.86 -0.15 -0.84
C VAL A 165 14.20 1.17 -0.15
N MET A 166 15.49 1.53 -0.05
CA MET A 166 15.90 2.81 0.57
C MET A 166 15.32 4.03 -0.16
N ASN A 167 15.09 3.96 -1.47
CA ASN A 167 14.41 5.02 -2.22
C ASN A 167 12.93 5.14 -1.80
N ILE A 168 12.22 4.03 -1.68
CA ILE A 168 10.83 4.01 -1.21
C ILE A 168 10.77 4.57 0.22
N GLU A 169 11.66 4.14 1.11
CA GLU A 169 11.66 4.59 2.50
C GLU A 169 11.87 6.11 2.62
N ARG A 170 12.83 6.65 1.87
CA ARG A 170 13.10 8.09 1.81
C ARG A 170 11.92 8.91 1.27
N GLU A 171 11.11 8.34 0.39
CA GLU A 171 9.97 9.01 -0.21
C GLU A 171 8.70 8.87 0.63
N HIS A 172 8.45 7.69 1.21
CA HIS A 172 7.14 7.33 1.77
C HIS A 172 7.15 7.07 3.28
N SER A 173 8.29 6.82 3.93
CA SER A 173 8.34 6.49 5.38
C SER A 173 8.47 7.73 6.29
N GLY A 174 8.09 8.91 5.80
CA GLY A 174 8.01 10.15 6.59
C GLY A 174 9.30 10.44 7.37
N ALA A 175 9.19 10.51 8.70
CA ALA A 175 10.33 10.81 9.58
C ALA A 175 11.47 9.80 9.48
N TYR A 176 11.17 8.52 9.23
CA TYR A 176 12.21 7.52 9.04
C TYR A 176 13.00 7.80 7.75
N GLY A 177 12.30 8.09 6.65
CA GLY A 177 12.93 8.51 5.39
C GLY A 177 13.79 9.77 5.52
N MET A 178 13.31 10.77 6.27
CA MET A 178 14.11 11.97 6.58
C MET A 178 15.39 11.62 7.36
N GLY A 179 15.29 10.69 8.32
CA GLY A 179 16.43 10.19 9.08
C GLY A 179 17.47 9.50 8.21
N VAL A 180 17.04 8.70 7.23
CA VAL A 180 17.92 8.07 6.23
C VAL A 180 18.68 9.14 5.44
N ASP A 181 17.98 10.12 4.87
CA ASP A 181 18.61 11.21 4.11
C ASP A 181 19.62 11.99 4.97
N TYR A 182 19.26 12.28 6.22
CA TYR A 182 20.13 12.95 7.17
C TYR A 182 21.38 12.12 7.46
N ALA A 183 21.25 10.84 7.77
CA ALA A 183 22.38 9.97 8.10
C ALA A 183 23.34 9.82 6.90
N TYR A 184 22.81 9.55 5.71
CA TYR A 184 23.63 9.43 4.49
C TYR A 184 24.45 10.68 4.23
N THR A 185 23.84 11.86 4.34
CA THR A 185 24.51 13.12 4.02
C THR A 185 25.38 13.65 5.16
N MET A 186 24.82 13.78 6.36
CA MET A 186 25.47 14.46 7.48
C MET A 186 26.39 13.57 8.30
N VAL A 187 26.15 12.26 8.33
CA VAL A 187 26.96 11.31 9.12
C VAL A 187 27.97 10.57 8.24
N HIS A 188 27.54 10.12 7.05
CA HIS A 188 28.39 9.33 6.16
C HIS A 188 29.01 10.11 4.99
N GLY A 189 28.69 11.39 4.82
CA GLY A 189 29.26 12.24 3.77
C GLY A 189 28.87 11.82 2.35
N SER A 190 27.78 11.07 2.20
CA SER A 190 27.24 10.70 0.89
C SER A 190 26.63 11.91 0.18
N ASN A 191 26.54 11.82 -1.15
CA ASN A 191 25.88 12.85 -1.94
C ASN A 191 24.41 13.01 -1.54
N TRP A 192 23.95 14.25 -1.53
CA TRP A 192 22.54 14.56 -1.40
C TRP A 192 21.77 14.02 -2.61
N ARG A 193 20.58 13.43 -2.38
CA ARG A 193 19.76 12.84 -3.45
C ARG A 193 19.10 13.84 -4.40
N SER A 194 19.04 15.11 -4.02
CA SER A 194 18.42 16.14 -4.87
C SER A 194 19.27 16.44 -6.09
N GLN A 195 18.61 16.73 -7.21
CA GLN A 195 19.25 17.21 -8.44
C GLN A 195 19.45 18.74 -8.45
N HIS A 196 19.22 19.41 -7.31
CA HIS A 196 19.36 20.85 -7.20
C HIS A 196 20.83 21.28 -7.27
N ASN A 197 21.19 21.97 -8.35
CA ASN A 197 22.56 22.38 -8.66
C ASN A 197 22.84 23.88 -8.46
N ALA A 198 21.89 24.64 -7.91
CA ALA A 198 22.11 26.07 -7.69
C ALA A 198 23.08 26.29 -6.51
N PRO A 199 23.90 27.37 -6.52
CA PRO A 199 24.89 27.60 -5.48
C PRO A 199 24.22 27.92 -4.14
N ARG A 200 24.76 27.34 -3.06
CA ARG A 200 24.43 27.77 -1.69
C ARG A 200 25.17 29.07 -1.39
N LEU A 201 24.43 30.18 -1.27
CA LEU A 201 25.02 31.46 -0.88
C LEU A 201 25.39 31.46 0.62
N ALA A 202 26.50 32.12 0.95
CA ALA A 202 26.96 32.24 2.34
C ALA A 202 26.02 33.14 3.17
N PRO A 203 25.84 32.87 4.48
CA PRO A 203 25.06 33.74 5.36
C PRO A 203 25.61 35.19 5.37
N LYS A 204 24.71 36.18 5.23
CA LYS A 204 25.03 37.61 5.35
C LYS A 204 24.12 38.24 6.42
N PRO A 205 24.54 38.27 7.70
CA PRO A 205 23.71 38.80 8.77
C PRO A 205 23.45 40.30 8.55
N ALA A 206 22.21 40.73 8.80
CA ALA A 206 21.90 42.15 8.92
C ALA A 206 22.41 42.63 10.28
N LEU A 207 23.27 43.65 10.25
CA LEU A 207 23.70 44.39 11.43
C LEU A 207 22.62 45.41 11.83
#